data_AF-A0A1Y4THE5-F1
#
_entry.id   AF-A0A1Y4THE5-F1
#
_cell.length_a   1.000
_cell.length_b   1.000
_cell.length_c   1.000
_cell.angle_alpha   90.00
_cell.angle_beta   90.00
_cell.angle_gamma   90.00
#
_symmetry.space_group_name_H-M   'P 1'
#
loop_
_entity.id
_entity.type
_entity.pdbx_description
1 polymer ?
#
loop_
_entity_poly.entity_id
_entity_poly.type
_entity_poly.pdbx_seq_one_letter_code
_entity_poly.pdbx_strand_id
1 'polypeptide(L)'
;MAALLAAALVACGSQPDYELRQNFEYHFYPEEYEEAYSRVEKALVLEDGTEYQVKIQASCESGTLAVSASCAGEEWAYTVSPEEPCAESLSLSAGSAGQADFVITIEPDTRGSVIVELWGR
;
A
#
# COMPACT_ATOMS: atom_id res chain seq x y z
N MET A 1 -37.33 17.75 -28.08
CA MET A 1 -36.45 18.42 -27.11
C MET A 1 -35.59 17.34 -26.50
N ALA A 2 -34.31 17.35 -26.84
CA ALA A 2 -33.33 16.39 -26.37
C ALA A 2 -32.85 16.77 -24.97
N ALA A 3 -32.64 15.77 -24.12
CA ALA A 3 -31.72 15.87 -22.99
C ALA A 3 -30.93 14.56 -22.98
N LEU A 4 -29.74 14.62 -23.57
CA LEU A 4 -28.73 13.58 -23.43
C LEU A 4 -28.36 13.51 -21.93
N LEU A 5 -28.53 12.34 -21.32
CA LEU A 5 -27.90 12.05 -20.03
C LEU A 5 -26.38 12.01 -20.27
N ALA A 6 -25.69 13.00 -19.71
CA ALA A 6 -24.24 13.03 -19.69
C ALA A 6 -23.72 11.82 -18.89
N ALA A 7 -22.91 11.00 -19.55
CA ALA A 7 -22.08 10.01 -18.88
C ALA A 7 -21.10 10.76 -17.98
N ALA A 8 -21.23 10.60 -16.67
CA ALA A 8 -20.20 10.98 -15.72
C ALA A 8 -19.01 10.04 -15.92
N LEU A 9 -18.06 10.47 -16.74
CA LEU A 9 -16.69 9.96 -16.70
C LEU A 9 -16.15 10.26 -15.30
N VAL A 10 -16.21 9.29 -14.40
CA VAL A 10 -15.31 9.27 -13.25
C VAL A 10 -13.91 9.16 -13.85
N ALA A 11 -13.21 10.29 -13.88
CA ALA A 11 -11.79 10.32 -14.16
C ALA A 11 -11.12 9.46 -13.09
N CYS A 12 -10.79 8.22 -13.45
CA CYS A 12 -9.84 7.41 -12.72
C CYS A 12 -8.53 8.22 -12.76
N GLY A 13 -8.10 8.74 -11.62
CA GLY A 13 -6.93 9.60 -11.51
C GLY A 13 -5.64 8.83 -11.77
N SER A 14 -5.35 8.49 -13.02
CA SER A 14 -4.00 8.17 -13.45
C SER A 14 -3.29 9.48 -13.76
N GLN A 15 -2.41 9.93 -12.87
CA GLN A 15 -1.42 10.95 -13.23
C GLN A 15 -0.59 10.38 -14.40
N PRO A 16 -0.56 11.02 -15.58
CA PRO A 16 -0.09 10.41 -16.82
C PRO A 16 1.43 10.11 -16.89
N ASP A 17 2.19 10.39 -15.83
CA ASP A 17 3.67 10.30 -15.86
C ASP A 17 4.25 9.22 -14.94
N TYR A 18 3.45 8.60 -14.06
CA TYR A 18 3.95 7.60 -13.11
C TYR A 18 3.82 6.19 -13.66
N GLU A 19 4.91 5.44 -13.67
CA GLU A 19 4.95 4.03 -14.07
C GLU A 19 5.16 3.12 -12.87
N LEU A 20 4.46 1.97 -12.83
CA LEU A 20 4.67 0.97 -11.79
C LEU A 20 6.10 0.43 -11.89
N ARG A 21 6.88 0.62 -10.82
CA ARG A 21 8.28 0.18 -10.75
C ARG A 21 8.43 -1.12 -9.98
N GLN A 22 7.78 -1.22 -8.83
CA GLN A 22 7.84 -2.37 -7.92
C GLN A 22 6.49 -2.55 -7.23
N ASN A 23 6.18 -3.78 -6.86
CA ASN A 23 5.04 -4.08 -5.99
C ASN A 23 5.29 -5.31 -5.14
N PHE A 24 4.52 -5.45 -4.09
CA PHE A 24 4.31 -6.73 -3.43
C PHE A 24 2.86 -6.84 -2.98
N GLU A 25 2.40 -8.08 -2.91
CA GLU A 25 1.08 -8.43 -2.39
C GLU A 25 1.27 -9.58 -1.40
N TYR A 26 0.53 -9.52 -0.30
CA TYR A 26 0.51 -10.56 0.71
C TYR A 26 -0.92 -10.84 1.15
N HIS A 27 -1.29 -12.12 1.19
CA HIS A 27 -2.57 -12.59 1.72
C HIS A 27 -2.36 -13.35 3.01
N PHE A 28 -3.25 -13.14 3.97
CA PHE A 28 -3.21 -13.74 5.29
C PHE A 28 -4.46 -14.58 5.51
N TYR A 29 -4.26 -15.77 6.05
CA TYR A 29 -5.32 -16.72 6.35
C TYR A 29 -5.11 -17.24 7.78
N PRO A 30 -6.12 -17.17 8.68
CA PRO A 30 -5.99 -17.63 10.06
C PRO A 30 -5.55 -19.09 10.18
N GLU A 31 -6.00 -19.93 9.25
CA GLU A 31 -5.66 -21.36 9.19
C GLU A 31 -4.19 -21.64 8.88
N GLU A 32 -3.47 -20.66 8.34
CA GLU A 32 -2.03 -20.74 8.02
C GLU A 32 -1.17 -19.96 9.02
N TYR A 33 -1.75 -19.45 10.10
CA TYR A 33 -1.03 -18.64 11.06
C TYR A 33 0.02 -19.46 11.83
N GLU A 34 1.26 -18.99 11.78
CA GLU A 34 2.31 -19.36 12.72
C GLU A 34 2.96 -18.07 13.25
N GLU A 35 3.31 -18.04 14.54
CA GLU A 35 3.95 -16.86 15.16
C GLU A 35 5.20 -16.40 14.40
N ALA A 36 5.96 -17.34 13.82
CA ALA A 36 7.13 -17.07 13.00
C ALA A 36 6.82 -16.29 11.70
N TYR A 37 5.58 -16.36 11.20
CA TYR A 37 5.10 -15.65 10.01
C TYR A 37 4.14 -14.49 10.36
N SER A 38 3.97 -14.18 11.64
CA SER A 38 3.16 -13.05 12.12
C SER A 38 3.76 -11.68 11.79
N ARG A 39 4.99 -11.64 11.24
CA ARG A 39 5.70 -10.43 10.85
C ARG A 39 6.32 -10.61 9.47
N VAL A 40 5.95 -9.73 8.55
CA VAL A 40 6.48 -9.69 7.18
C VAL A 40 7.23 -8.40 6.98
N GLU A 41 8.49 -8.49 6.55
CA GLU A 41 9.32 -7.33 6.22
C GLU A 41 9.58 -7.29 4.71
N LYS A 42 9.39 -6.11 4.12
CA LYS A 42 9.62 -5.85 2.69
C LYS A 42 10.32 -4.51 2.53
N ALA A 43 11.15 -4.39 1.50
CA ALA A 43 11.80 -3.15 1.13
C ALA A 43 11.58 -2.88 -0.36
N LEU A 44 11.33 -1.63 -0.71
CA LEU A 44 11.22 -1.16 -2.09
C LEU A 44 12.38 -0.21 -2.36
N VAL A 45 13.14 -0.46 -3.43
CA VAL A 45 14.33 0.33 -3.76
C VAL A 45 13.94 1.65 -4.41
N LEU A 46 14.59 2.75 -4.00
CA LEU A 46 14.38 4.09 -4.55
C LEU A 46 15.64 4.54 -5.27
N GLU A 47 15.48 5.02 -6.50
CA GLU A 47 16.55 5.54 -7.35
C GLU A 47 16.69 7.06 -7.14
N ASP A 48 17.93 7.53 -7.20
CA ASP A 48 18.23 8.96 -7.08
C ASP A 48 17.56 9.75 -8.22
N GLY A 49 17.01 10.91 -7.88
CA GLY A 49 16.40 11.82 -8.85
C GLY A 49 15.06 11.36 -9.44
N THR A 50 14.45 10.28 -8.92
CA THR A 50 13.10 9.81 -9.31
C THR A 50 12.07 10.27 -8.30
N GLU A 51 10.95 10.83 -8.75
CA GLU A 51 9.81 11.09 -7.86
C GLU A 51 8.96 9.83 -7.72
N TYR A 52 8.53 9.50 -6.50
CA TYR A 52 7.78 8.28 -6.25
C TYR A 52 6.40 8.53 -5.62
N GLN A 53 5.46 7.66 -5.94
CA GLN A 53 4.22 7.47 -5.21
C GLN A 53 4.15 6.05 -4.68
N VAL A 54 3.99 5.90 -3.37
CA VAL A 54 3.71 4.63 -2.72
C VAL A 54 2.21 4.54 -2.49
N LYS A 55 1.57 3.51 -3.02
CA LYS A 55 0.17 3.20 -2.75
C LYS A 55 0.11 1.99 -1.83
N ILE A 56 -0.60 2.12 -0.72
CA ILE A 56 -0.82 1.07 0.25
C ILE A 56 -2.31 0.77 0.28
N GLN A 57 -2.67 -0.47 -0.01
CA GLN A 57 -4.03 -0.97 0.11
C GLN A 57 -4.01 -2.16 1.05
N ALA A 58 -4.78 -2.09 2.13
CA ALA A 58 -4.90 -3.19 3.07
C ALA A 58 -6.34 -3.34 3.52
N SER A 59 -6.79 -4.59 3.60
CA SER A 59 -8.14 -4.93 4.04
C SER A 59 -8.14 -6.22 4.86
N CYS A 60 -9.06 -6.30 5.80
CA CYS A 60 -9.31 -7.51 6.58
C CYS A 60 -10.77 -7.95 6.40
N GLU A 61 -10.99 -9.24 6.21
CA GLU A 61 -12.30 -9.87 6.34
C GLU A 61 -12.60 -10.20 7.82
N SER A 62 -11.57 -10.55 8.59
CA SER A 62 -11.62 -10.78 10.03
C SER A 62 -10.30 -10.41 10.70
N GLY A 63 -10.31 -10.21 12.02
CA GLY A 63 -9.12 -9.91 12.80
C GLY A 63 -8.58 -8.50 12.58
N THR A 64 -7.29 -8.31 12.83
CA THR A 64 -6.60 -7.02 12.69
C THR A 64 -5.15 -7.23 12.24
N LEU A 65 -4.62 -6.27 11.49
CA LEU A 65 -3.20 -6.19 11.17
C LEU A 65 -2.68 -4.77 11.37
N ALA A 66 -1.37 -4.64 11.51
CA ALA A 66 -0.68 -3.36 11.50
C ALA A 66 0.25 -3.30 10.29
N VAL A 67 0.19 -2.22 9.52
CA VAL A 67 1.15 -1.89 8.46
C VAL A 67 1.95 -0.70 8.93
N SER A 68 3.27 -0.82 8.96
CA SER A 68 4.18 0.31 9.17
C SER A 68 5.10 0.45 7.97
N ALA A 69 5.43 1.69 7.64
CA ALA A 69 6.33 2.02 6.57
C ALA A 69 7.28 3.14 7.01
N SER A 70 8.53 3.10 6.58
CA SER A 70 9.51 4.14 6.86
C SER A 70 10.34 4.45 5.62
N CYS A 71 10.52 5.74 5.33
CA CYS A 71 11.33 6.21 4.20
C CYS A 71 11.85 7.61 4.48
N ALA A 72 13.14 7.87 4.20
CA ALA A 72 13.76 9.19 4.28
C ALA A 72 13.56 9.94 5.62
N GLY A 73 13.40 9.23 6.73
CA GLY A 73 13.14 9.80 8.06
C GLY A 73 11.67 10.10 8.36
N GLU A 74 10.77 9.79 7.44
CA GLU A 74 9.32 9.76 7.66
C GLU A 74 8.88 8.34 8.03
N GLU A 75 7.89 8.24 8.91
CA GLU A 75 7.29 6.99 9.36
C GLU A 75 5.77 7.07 9.25
N TRP A 76 5.15 5.98 8.81
CA TRP A 76 3.71 5.80 8.70
C TRP A 76 3.30 4.51 9.40
N ALA A 77 2.15 4.54 10.09
CA ALA A 77 1.62 3.38 10.78
C ALA A 77 0.09 3.37 10.65
N TYR A 78 -0.44 2.20 10.27
CA TYR A 78 -1.86 1.97 10.05
C TYR A 78 -2.28 0.72 10.80
N THR A 79 -3.38 0.82 11.54
CA THR A 79 -4.10 -0.35 12.05
C THR A 79 -5.25 -0.63 11.09
N VAL A 80 -5.40 -1.87 10.67
CA VAL A 80 -6.36 -2.28 9.64
C VAL A 80 -7.27 -3.36 10.21
N SER A 81 -8.56 -3.14 10.08
CA SER A 81 -9.60 -4.07 10.51
C SER A 81 -10.73 -4.12 9.46
N PRO A 82 -11.71 -5.02 9.58
CA PRO A 82 -12.86 -5.05 8.67
C PRO A 82 -13.66 -3.74 8.62
N GLU A 83 -13.69 -2.99 9.72
CA GLU A 83 -14.39 -1.71 9.82
C GLU A 83 -13.53 -0.53 9.34
N GLU A 84 -12.20 -0.70 9.37
CA GLU A 84 -11.21 0.33 9.06
C GLU A 84 -10.18 -0.19 8.04
N PRO A 85 -10.55 -0.33 6.76
CA PRO A 85 -9.60 -0.65 5.70
C PRO A 85 -8.66 0.54 5.42
N CYS A 86 -7.46 0.26 4.93
CA CYS A 86 -6.47 1.28 4.55
C CYS A 86 -6.36 1.37 3.02
N ALA A 87 -6.42 2.59 2.50
CA ALA A 87 -6.21 2.91 1.09
C ALA A 87 -5.51 4.27 0.98
N GLU A 88 -4.19 4.26 1.13
CA GLU A 88 -3.35 5.45 1.25
C GLU A 88 -2.42 5.62 0.05
N SER A 89 -2.12 6.87 -0.27
CA SER A 89 -1.18 7.23 -1.33
C SER A 89 -0.21 8.27 -0.81
N LEU A 90 1.05 7.90 -0.70
CA LEU A 90 2.13 8.71 -0.16
C LEU A 90 3.02 9.19 -1.30
N SER A 91 3.36 10.49 -1.30
CA SER A 91 4.29 11.05 -2.28
C SER A 91 5.67 11.20 -1.66
N LEU A 92 6.67 10.63 -2.30
CA LEU A 92 8.07 10.76 -1.92
C LEU A 92 8.77 11.68 -2.92
N SER A 93 9.42 12.71 -2.39
CA SER A 93 10.14 13.69 -3.20
C SER A 93 11.36 13.03 -3.86
N ALA A 94 11.75 13.51 -5.05
CA ALA A 94 13.03 13.13 -5.64
C ALA A 94 14.17 13.48 -4.68
N GLY A 95 14.76 12.46 -4.08
CA GLY A 95 15.88 12.54 -3.14
C GLY A 95 16.99 11.60 -3.55
N SER A 96 18.02 11.50 -2.70
CA SER A 96 19.10 10.51 -2.86
C SER A 96 18.55 9.09 -2.84
N ALA A 97 19.16 8.20 -3.64
CA ALA A 97 18.84 6.77 -3.65
C ALA A 97 18.74 6.19 -2.22
N GLY A 98 17.81 5.25 -2.03
CA GLY A 98 17.48 4.70 -0.72
C GLY A 98 16.50 3.54 -0.80
N GLN A 99 15.74 3.33 0.28
CA GLN A 99 14.71 2.31 0.35
C GLN A 99 13.52 2.80 1.17
N ALA A 100 12.33 2.35 0.80
CA ALA A 100 11.13 2.39 1.64
C ALA A 100 10.96 1.01 2.28
N ASP A 101 11.05 0.96 3.61
CA ASP A 101 10.90 -0.26 4.39
C ASP A 101 9.46 -0.41 4.87
N PHE A 102 8.93 -1.63 4.84
CA PHE A 102 7.58 -1.98 5.26
C PHE A 102 7.63 -3.14 6.24
N VAL A 103 6.89 -3.03 7.33
CA VAL A 103 6.68 -4.11 8.30
C VAL A 103 5.18 -4.30 8.49
N ILE A 104 4.72 -5.52 8.20
CA ILE A 104 3.33 -5.94 8.40
C ILE A 104 3.30 -6.90 9.58
N THR A 105 2.51 -6.59 10.60
CA THR A 105 2.30 -7.46 11.77
C THR A 105 0.86 -7.96 11.78
N ILE A 106 0.66 -9.26 11.94
CA ILE A 106 -0.62 -9.93 11.74
C ILE A 106 -1.04 -10.62 13.04
N GLU A 107 -2.25 -10.34 13.49
CA GLU A 107 -2.84 -11.06 14.62
C GLU A 107 -3.31 -12.47 14.20
N PRO A 108 -3.39 -13.44 15.13
CA PRO A 108 -3.66 -14.85 14.80
C PRO A 108 -4.95 -15.11 14.02
N ASP A 109 -6.02 -14.36 14.29
CA ASP A 109 -7.35 -14.59 13.72
C ASP A 109 -7.61 -13.76 12.46
N THR A 110 -6.56 -13.24 11.83
CA THR A 110 -6.65 -12.28 10.74
C THR A 110 -6.71 -12.95 9.37
N ARG A 111 -7.77 -12.63 8.64
CA ARG A 111 -7.93 -12.93 7.21
C ARG A 111 -7.93 -11.63 6.44
N GLY A 112 -7.08 -11.49 5.44
CA GLY A 112 -7.01 -10.25 4.68
C GLY A 112 -5.89 -10.20 3.66
N SER A 113 -5.61 -9.01 3.16
CA SER A 113 -4.48 -8.77 2.26
C SER A 113 -3.86 -7.39 2.45
N VAL A 114 -2.59 -7.28 2.05
CA VAL A 114 -1.85 -6.04 1.93
C VAL A 114 -1.20 -6.00 0.55
N ILE A 115 -1.49 -4.96 -0.21
CA ILE A 115 -0.91 -4.66 -1.52
C ILE A 115 -0.17 -3.33 -1.39
N VAL A 116 1.10 -3.32 -1.79
CA VAL A 116 1.90 -2.12 -1.87
C VAL A 116 2.48 -1.98 -3.26
N GLU A 117 2.30 -0.80 -3.84
CA GLU A 117 2.82 -0.46 -5.15
C GLU A 117 3.70 0.78 -5.07
N LEU A 118 4.88 0.73 -5.70
CA LEU A 118 5.75 1.86 -5.91
C LEU A 118 5.67 2.29 -7.38
N TRP A 119 5.18 3.50 -7.58
CA TRP A 119 5.08 4.14 -8.88
C TRP A 119 6.15 5.23 -8.96
N GLY A 120 6.90 5.33 -10.06
CA GLY A 120 7.98 6.30 -10.22
C GLY A 120 7.92 7.03 -11.55
N ARG A 121 8.38 8.29 -11.57
CA ARG A 121 8.48 9.13 -12.78
C ARG A 121 9.79 9.91 -12.85
#